data_AF-A0A7J7Z521-F1
#
_entry.id   AF-A0A7J7Z521-F1
#
_cell.length_a   1.000
_cell.length_b   1.000
_cell.length_c   1.000
_cell.angle_alpha   90.00
_cell.angle_beta   90.00
_cell.angle_gamma   90.00
#
_symmetry.space_group_name_H-M   'P 1'
#
loop_
_entity.id
_entity.type
_entity.pdbx_description
1 polymer ?
#
loop_
_entity_poly.entity_id
_entity_poly.type
_entity_poly.pdbx_seq_one_letter_code
_entity_poly.pdbx_strand_id
1 'polypeptide(L)'
;MVLRAATDDSKAVCPLSVKFGATLKTSRLLLERAKELNIDVIGVSFHVGSDCTDPETFVQAISDARCVFDMGAEVGFNRYLLDIGGGFPGSEDAKLKFEEITSVINPALDEYFPSDSGVTLIAEPGRFYGASAFTLAVNIIA
;
A
#
# COMPACT_ATOMS: atom_id res chain seq x y z
N MET A 1 -10.91 -8.98 -8.46
CA MET A 1 -9.98 -9.27 -7.33
C MET A 1 -8.87 -8.23 -7.33
N VAL A 2 -8.41 -7.79 -6.16
CA VAL A 2 -7.20 -6.98 -6.01
C VAL A 2 -6.15 -7.85 -5.32
N LEU A 3 -4.96 -7.98 -5.90
CA LEU A 3 -3.90 -8.81 -5.36
C LEU A 3 -3.06 -8.00 -4.36
N ARG A 4 -2.97 -8.45 -3.10
CA ARG A 4 -2.13 -7.78 -2.10
C ARG A 4 -0.68 -8.23 -2.19
N ALA A 5 0.22 -7.33 -2.58
CA ALA A 5 1.66 -7.57 -2.62
C ALA A 5 2.29 -7.40 -1.22
N ALA A 6 3.37 -8.13 -0.97
CA ALA A 6 4.22 -7.91 0.20
C ALA A 6 5.02 -6.62 0.04
N THR A 7 5.33 -5.96 1.14
CA THR A 7 6.22 -4.80 1.21
C THR A 7 7.35 -5.07 2.19
N ASP A 8 8.48 -4.38 2.04
CA ASP A 8 9.50 -4.35 3.11
C ASP A 8 9.00 -3.48 4.27
N ASP A 9 8.39 -4.12 5.27
CA ASP A 9 7.87 -3.47 6.47
C ASP A 9 8.81 -3.58 7.67
N SER A 10 10.10 -3.90 7.43
CA SER A 10 11.11 -4.09 8.48
C SER A 10 11.31 -2.88 9.40
N LYS A 11 10.88 -1.69 8.96
CA LYS A 11 10.98 -0.40 9.66
C LYS A 11 9.64 0.14 10.18
N ALA A 12 8.55 -0.63 10.06
CA ALA A 12 7.24 -0.26 10.60
C ALA A 12 7.12 -0.67 12.08
N VAL A 13 6.36 0.11 12.86
CA VAL A 13 6.09 -0.22 14.29
C VAL A 13 5.26 -1.52 14.39
N CYS A 14 4.33 -1.71 13.45
CA CYS A 14 3.51 -2.91 13.35
C CYS A 14 3.71 -3.57 11.98
N PRO A 15 4.64 -4.54 11.85
CA PRO A 15 4.84 -5.27 10.60
C PRO A 15 3.65 -6.19 10.30
N LEU A 16 3.13 -6.11 9.09
CA LEU A 16 2.00 -6.89 8.57
C LEU A 16 2.41 -7.83 7.43
N SER A 17 3.54 -7.61 6.76
CA SER A 17 4.01 -8.39 5.60
C SER A 17 4.37 -9.82 5.94
N VAL A 18 4.83 -10.09 7.18
CA VAL A 18 5.04 -11.47 7.66
C VAL A 18 3.71 -12.25 7.71
N LYS A 19 2.58 -11.55 7.88
CA LYS A 19 1.25 -12.14 7.97
C LYS A 19 0.48 -12.11 6.65
N PHE A 20 0.64 -11.05 5.85
CA PHE A 20 -0.13 -10.81 4.63
C PHE A 20 0.72 -10.16 3.53
N GLY A 21 0.55 -10.61 2.29
CA GLY A 21 1.23 -10.05 1.13
C GLY A 21 1.94 -11.13 0.34
N ALA A 22 1.69 -11.20 -0.96
CA ALA A 22 2.38 -12.12 -1.85
C ALA A 22 3.72 -11.52 -2.29
N THR A 23 4.80 -12.31 -2.23
CA THR A 23 6.07 -11.96 -2.88
C THR A 23 5.87 -11.88 -4.39
N LEU A 24 6.73 -11.16 -5.12
CA LEU A 24 6.65 -11.07 -6.59
C LEU A 24 6.55 -12.44 -7.27
N LYS A 25 7.33 -13.43 -6.78
CA LYS A 25 7.28 -14.81 -7.27
C LYS A 25 5.90 -15.45 -7.04
N THR A 26 5.34 -15.31 -5.85
CA THR A 26 4.01 -15.84 -5.52
C THR A 26 2.91 -15.10 -6.28
N SER A 27 3.04 -13.78 -6.46
CA SER A 27 2.11 -12.96 -7.23
C SER A 27 1.98 -13.45 -8.67
N ARG A 28 3.09 -13.81 -9.33
CA ARG A 28 3.04 -14.43 -10.66
C ARG A 28 2.19 -15.69 -10.69
N LEU A 29 2.44 -16.62 -9.76
CA LEU A 29 1.69 -17.88 -9.67
C LEU A 29 0.20 -17.64 -9.39
N LEU A 30 -0.12 -16.66 -8.55
CA LEU A 30 -1.50 -16.30 -8.24
C LEU A 30 -2.22 -15.70 -9.46
N LEU A 31 -1.54 -14.88 -10.26
CA LEU A 31 -2.09 -14.33 -11.50
C LEU A 31 -2.40 -15.44 -12.51
N GLU A 32 -1.45 -16.34 -12.76
CA GLU A 32 -1.65 -17.50 -13.63
C GLU A 32 -2.82 -18.37 -13.14
N ARG A 33 -2.86 -18.65 -11.83
CA ARG A 33 -3.93 -19.43 -11.23
C ARG A 33 -5.29 -18.74 -11.32
N ALA A 34 -5.36 -17.42 -11.13
CA ALA A 34 -6.59 -16.66 -11.30
C ALA A 34 -7.09 -16.74 -12.74
N LYS A 35 -6.19 -16.72 -13.72
CA LYS A 35 -6.53 -16.85 -15.14
C LYS A 35 -7.11 -18.22 -15.46
N GLU A 36 -6.50 -19.29 -14.97
CA GLU A 36 -7.01 -20.67 -15.09
C GLU A 36 -8.42 -20.83 -14.49
N LEU A 37 -8.69 -20.11 -13.40
CA LEU A 37 -9.97 -20.14 -12.69
C LEU A 37 -11.00 -19.14 -13.26
N ASN A 38 -10.68 -18.40 -14.32
CA ASN A 38 -11.51 -17.32 -14.88
C ASN A 38 -11.90 -16.25 -13.83
N ILE A 39 -11.02 -15.96 -12.88
CA ILE A 39 -11.19 -14.89 -11.88
C ILE A 39 -10.50 -13.64 -12.40
N ASP A 40 -11.24 -12.53 -12.47
CA ASP A 40 -10.69 -11.26 -12.94
C ASP A 40 -9.84 -10.57 -11.87
N VAL A 41 -8.60 -10.23 -12.22
CA VAL A 41 -7.66 -9.50 -11.36
C VAL A 41 -7.48 -8.10 -11.92
N ILE A 42 -8.02 -7.12 -11.19
CA ILE A 42 -8.18 -5.74 -11.68
C ILE A 42 -7.09 -4.80 -11.17
N GLY A 43 -6.25 -5.24 -10.24
CA GLY A 43 -5.35 -4.34 -9.54
C GLY A 43 -4.47 -4.99 -8.49
N VAL A 44 -3.65 -4.15 -7.85
CA VAL A 44 -2.72 -4.52 -6.79
C VAL A 44 -2.94 -3.61 -5.60
N SER A 45 -2.84 -4.17 -4.39
CA SER A 45 -2.79 -3.40 -3.15
C SER A 45 -1.52 -3.70 -2.37
N PHE A 46 -1.12 -2.80 -1.50
CA PHE A 46 -0.07 -3.04 -0.52
C PHE A 46 -0.34 -2.27 0.76
N HIS A 47 0.43 -2.53 1.82
CA HIS A 47 0.31 -1.78 3.07
C HIS A 47 1.64 -1.77 3.81
N VAL A 48 2.30 -0.62 3.86
CA VAL A 48 3.67 -0.47 4.40
C VAL A 48 3.79 -0.64 5.92
N GLY A 49 2.67 -0.66 6.63
CA GLY A 49 2.58 -0.84 8.09
C GLY A 49 2.09 0.42 8.79
N SER A 50 1.67 0.31 10.05
CA SER A 50 1.33 1.49 10.86
C SER A 50 2.59 2.16 11.38
N ASP A 51 2.58 3.50 11.37
CA ASP A 51 3.69 4.34 11.81
C ASP A 51 5.00 3.97 11.10
N CYS A 52 4.93 3.92 9.77
CA CYS A 52 6.11 3.74 8.93
C CYS A 52 7.10 4.88 9.20
N THR A 53 8.34 4.53 9.53
CA THR A 53 9.39 5.51 9.87
C THR A 53 10.31 5.86 8.70
N ASP A 54 10.11 5.19 7.55
CA ASP A 54 10.91 5.35 6.34
C ASP A 54 9.99 5.49 5.11
N PRO A 55 9.84 6.69 4.53
CA PRO A 55 8.94 6.90 3.40
C PRO A 55 9.39 6.16 2.13
N GLU A 56 10.66 5.77 2.01
CA GLU A 56 11.18 5.01 0.87
C GLU A 56 10.53 3.62 0.73
N THR A 57 9.97 3.08 1.82
CA THR A 57 9.18 1.85 1.78
C THR A 57 7.96 1.98 0.86
N PHE A 58 7.34 3.17 0.76
CA PHE A 58 6.26 3.39 -0.19
C PHE A 58 6.78 3.37 -1.64
N VAL A 59 7.94 3.96 -1.92
CA VAL A 59 8.53 3.95 -3.26
C VAL A 59 8.79 2.53 -3.73
N GLN A 60 9.41 1.72 -2.86
CA GLN A 60 9.66 0.31 -3.17
C GLN A 60 8.35 -0.45 -3.41
N ALA A 61 7.32 -0.23 -2.57
CA ALA A 61 6.03 -0.88 -2.73
C ALA A 61 5.31 -0.48 -4.04
N ILE A 62 5.41 0.78 -4.45
CA ILE A 62 4.88 1.28 -5.74
C ILE A 62 5.62 0.62 -6.90
N SER A 63 6.96 0.54 -6.83
CA SER A 63 7.78 -0.13 -7.84
C SER A 63 7.45 -1.62 -7.96
N ASP A 64 7.30 -2.32 -6.83
CA ASP A 64 6.91 -3.73 -6.80
C ASP A 64 5.49 -3.93 -7.35
N ALA A 65 4.56 -3.02 -7.02
CA ALA A 65 3.21 -3.04 -7.57
C ALA A 65 3.23 -2.87 -9.10
N ARG A 66 4.06 -1.98 -9.65
CA ARG A 66 4.26 -1.85 -11.10
C ARG A 66 4.72 -3.17 -11.72
N CYS A 67 5.68 -3.85 -11.09
CA CYS A 67 6.15 -5.16 -11.55
C CYS A 67 5.02 -6.20 -11.58
N VAL A 68 4.18 -6.27 -10.54
CA VAL A 68 3.00 -7.16 -10.51
C VAL A 68 1.97 -6.75 -11.54
N PHE A 69 1.77 -5.46 -11.77
CA PHE A 69 0.99 -4.99 -12.90
C PHE A 69 1.57 -5.60 -14.18
N ASP A 70 2.84 -5.39 -14.53
CA ASP A 70 3.42 -5.92 -15.77
C ASP A 70 3.21 -7.43 -15.94
N MET A 71 3.43 -8.22 -14.89
CA MET A 71 3.14 -9.65 -14.90
C MET A 71 1.66 -9.96 -15.22
N GLY A 72 0.74 -9.17 -14.67
CA GLY A 72 -0.68 -9.32 -14.97
C GLY A 72 -1.02 -8.98 -16.43
N ALA A 73 -0.26 -8.07 -17.07
CA ALA A 73 -0.42 -7.76 -18.50
C ALA A 73 -0.08 -8.97 -19.36
N GLU A 74 1.04 -9.62 -19.05
CA GLU A 74 1.54 -10.79 -19.78
C GLU A 74 0.56 -11.98 -19.69
N VAL A 75 -0.11 -12.14 -18.54
CA VAL A 75 -1.15 -13.16 -18.34
C VAL A 75 -2.48 -12.79 -19.02
N GLY A 76 -2.63 -11.53 -19.45
CA GLY A 76 -3.80 -11.03 -20.17
C GLY A 76 -4.90 -10.50 -19.24
N PHE A 77 -4.53 -9.85 -18.14
CA PHE A 77 -5.44 -9.06 -17.31
C PHE A 77 -5.36 -7.57 -17.67
N ASN A 78 -6.51 -6.91 -17.59
CA ASN A 78 -6.60 -5.45 -17.64
C ASN A 78 -6.60 -4.90 -16.21
N ARG A 79 -5.45 -4.37 -15.77
CA ARG A 79 -5.29 -3.84 -14.40
C ARG A 79 -5.39 -2.33 -14.44
N TYR A 80 -6.31 -1.78 -13.65
CA TYR A 80 -6.60 -0.35 -13.61
C TYR A 80 -6.75 0.18 -12.19
N LEU A 81 -6.54 -0.63 -11.15
CA LEU A 81 -6.68 -0.19 -9.76
C LEU A 81 -5.36 -0.40 -8.98
N LEU A 82 -4.82 0.67 -8.43
CA LEU A 82 -3.75 0.60 -7.43
C LEU A 82 -4.27 1.12 -6.10
N ASP A 83 -4.02 0.34 -5.05
CA ASP A 83 -4.33 0.68 -3.68
C ASP A 83 -3.04 0.75 -2.85
N ILE A 84 -2.69 1.95 -2.40
CA ILE A 84 -1.45 2.21 -1.65
C ILE A 84 -1.59 1.94 -0.14
N GLY A 85 -2.76 1.47 0.30
CA GLY A 85 -3.01 1.13 1.69
C GLY A 85 -2.99 2.33 2.63
N GLY A 86 -2.58 2.10 3.87
CA GLY A 86 -2.53 3.11 4.93
C GLY A 86 -1.14 3.28 5.53
N GLY A 87 -1.10 3.62 6.82
CA GLY A 87 0.16 3.82 7.57
C GLY A 87 0.54 5.27 7.84
N PHE A 88 -0.19 6.22 7.24
CA PHE A 88 -0.01 7.66 7.44
C PHE A 88 -0.19 8.06 8.92
N PRO A 89 0.62 9.00 9.44
CA PRO A 89 0.49 9.50 10.81
C PRO A 89 -0.85 10.24 10.99
N GLY A 90 -1.39 10.24 12.22
CA GLY A 90 -2.66 10.93 12.53
C GLY A 90 -2.54 12.13 13.46
N SER A 91 -1.31 12.53 13.81
CA SER A 91 -1.03 13.73 14.61
C SER A 91 0.32 14.35 14.25
N GLU A 92 0.45 15.64 14.57
CA GLU A 92 1.69 16.41 14.44
C GLU A 92 2.75 16.05 15.49
N ASP A 93 2.52 15.06 16.36
CA ASP A 93 3.55 14.58 17.30
C ASP A 93 4.42 13.47 16.69
N ALA A 94 4.03 12.95 15.52
CA ALA A 94 4.78 11.91 14.82
C ALA A 94 6.15 12.42 14.35
N LYS A 95 7.17 11.54 14.41
CA LYS A 95 8.54 11.88 13.96
C LYS A 95 8.61 12.16 12.46
N LEU A 96 7.84 11.40 11.66
CA LEU A 96 7.68 11.58 10.23
C LEU A 96 6.28 12.13 9.97
N LYS A 97 6.17 13.29 9.33
CA LYS A 97 4.90 13.95 9.03
C LYS A 97 4.22 13.37 7.79
N PHE A 98 2.93 13.66 7.66
CA PHE A 98 2.14 13.23 6.50
C PHE A 98 2.68 13.83 5.20
N GLU A 99 2.96 15.13 5.19
CA GLU A 99 3.47 15.85 4.02
C GLU A 99 4.83 15.30 3.57
N GLU A 100 5.69 14.93 4.51
CA GLU A 100 6.99 14.31 4.22
C GLU A 100 6.80 12.97 3.48
N ILE A 101 5.83 12.15 3.91
CA ILE A 101 5.50 10.88 3.23
C ILE A 101 4.92 11.14 1.84
N THR A 102 3.93 12.04 1.72
CA THR A 102 3.29 12.32 0.42
C THR A 102 4.24 12.94 -0.60
N SER A 103 5.23 13.71 -0.15
CA SER A 103 6.23 14.30 -1.04
C SER A 103 7.14 13.28 -1.71
N VAL A 104 7.27 12.08 -1.13
CA VAL A 104 8.00 10.94 -1.70
C VAL A 104 7.06 10.03 -2.51
N ILE A 105 5.81 9.86 -2.07
CA ILE A 105 4.80 9.05 -2.78
C ILE A 105 4.45 9.67 -4.14
N ASN A 106 4.18 10.97 -4.21
CA ASN A 106 3.66 11.58 -5.43
C ASN A 106 4.61 11.44 -6.64
N PRO A 107 5.93 11.72 -6.54
CA PRO A 107 6.85 11.48 -7.65
C PRO A 107 6.93 10.01 -8.07
N ALA A 108 6.88 9.07 -7.12
CA ALA A 108 6.88 7.64 -7.43
C ALA A 108 5.59 7.24 -8.18
N LEU A 109 4.44 7.78 -7.80
CA LEU A 109 3.19 7.54 -8.53
C LEU A 109 3.27 8.12 -9.95
N ASP A 110 3.80 9.33 -10.12
CA ASP A 110 3.98 9.95 -11.45
C ASP A 110 4.93 9.13 -12.34
N GLU A 111 5.98 8.53 -11.77
CA GLU A 111 6.94 7.70 -12.50
C GLU A 111 6.36 6.34 -12.89
N TYR A 112 5.75 5.61 -11.96
CA TYR A 112 5.34 4.21 -12.16
C TYR A 112 3.90 4.05 -12.65
N PHE A 113 3.03 5.02 -12.34
CA PHE A 113 1.60 5.02 -12.63
C PHE A 113 1.11 6.41 -13.10
N PRO A 114 1.64 6.91 -14.23
CA PRO A 114 1.33 8.25 -14.70
C PRO A 114 -0.17 8.41 -15.00
N SER A 115 -0.67 9.64 -14.90
CA SER A 115 -2.11 9.94 -15.02
C SER A 115 -2.76 9.52 -16.37
N ASP A 116 -1.96 9.39 -17.43
CA ASP A 116 -2.40 8.92 -18.75
C ASP A 116 -2.45 7.39 -18.89
N SER A 117 -1.96 6.64 -17.88
CA SER A 117 -2.02 5.17 -17.85
C SER A 117 -3.43 4.60 -17.66
N GLY A 118 -4.40 5.43 -17.26
CA GLY A 118 -5.78 5.03 -16.98
C GLY A 118 -5.95 4.31 -15.64
N VAL A 119 -4.94 4.34 -14.76
CA VAL A 119 -5.00 3.73 -13.42
C VAL A 119 -5.76 4.64 -12.45
N THR A 120 -6.72 4.04 -11.74
CA THR A 120 -7.39 4.62 -10.57
C THR A 120 -6.57 4.34 -9.33
N LEU A 121 -6.25 5.40 -8.59
CA LEU A 121 -5.48 5.34 -7.34
C LEU A 121 -6.42 5.48 -6.14
N ILE A 122 -6.30 4.57 -5.18
CA ILE A 122 -6.99 4.65 -3.88
C ILE A 122 -5.99 4.43 -2.73
N ALA A 123 -6.42 4.73 -1.51
CA ALA A 123 -5.69 4.46 -0.28
C ALA A 123 -6.67 4.03 0.83
N GLU A 124 -6.14 3.41 1.89
CA GLU A 124 -6.87 2.93 3.06
C GLU A 124 -6.47 3.68 4.37
N PRO A 125 -6.59 5.02 4.44
CA PRO A 125 -6.18 5.78 5.62
C PRO A 125 -7.11 5.54 6.83
N GLY A 126 -6.59 4.89 7.88
CA GLY A 126 -7.28 4.74 9.16
C GLY A 126 -6.92 5.83 10.17
N ARG A 127 -5.79 5.66 10.86
CA ARG A 127 -5.35 6.55 11.95
C ARG A 127 -5.24 8.03 11.54
N PHE A 128 -4.91 8.29 10.27
CA PHE A 128 -4.81 9.63 9.71
C PHE A 128 -6.05 10.48 10.02
N TYR A 129 -7.24 9.91 9.85
CA TYR A 129 -8.49 10.62 10.14
C TYR A 129 -8.90 10.57 11.62
N GLY A 130 -8.58 9.49 12.32
CA GLY A 130 -9.15 9.21 13.64
C GLY A 130 -8.31 9.66 14.85
N ALA A 131 -6.98 9.75 14.72
CA ALA A 131 -6.11 9.79 15.90
C ALA A 131 -6.22 11.09 16.72
N SER A 132 -6.14 12.25 16.08
CA SER A 132 -6.18 13.56 16.76
C SER A 132 -7.60 14.06 17.07
N ALA A 133 -8.64 13.38 16.57
CA ALA A 133 -10.03 13.78 16.77
C ALA A 133 -10.56 13.51 18.19
N PHE A 134 -9.86 12.71 19.00
CA PHE A 134 -10.32 12.28 20.32
C PHE A 134 -9.34 12.68 21.42
N THR A 135 -9.87 13.04 22.59
CA THR A 135 -9.12 13.22 23.84
C THR A 135 -9.78 12.39 24.93
N LEU A 136 -9.00 11.52 25.59
CA LEU A 136 -9.49 10.66 26.67
C LEU A 136 -9.23 11.30 28.04
N ALA A 137 -10.29 11.53 28.82
CA ALA A 137 -10.20 11.96 30.21
C ALA A 137 -10.46 10.77 31.15
N VAL A 138 -9.58 10.58 32.15
CA VAL A 138 -9.66 9.49 33.13
C VAL A 138 -9.65 10.04 34.56
N ASN A 139 -10.31 9.35 35.48
CA ASN A 139 -10.38 9.73 36.89
C ASN A 139 -9.35 8.96 37.73
N ILE A 140 -8.69 9.63 38.68
CA ILE A 140 -7.82 8.97 39.67
C ILE A 140 -8.73 8.32 40.72
N ILE A 141 -8.71 6.99 40.82
CA ILE A 141 -9.63 6.22 41.65
C ILE A 141 -9.01 5.65 42.94
N ALA A 142 -7.68 5.67 43.06
CA ALA A 142 -6.93 5.29 44.25
C ALA A 142 -5.52 5.89 44.21
#